data_AF-A0A258F5M9-F1
#
_entry.id   AF-A0A258F5M9-F1
#
_cell.length_a   1.000
_cell.length_b   1.000
_cell.length_c   1.000
_cell.angle_alpha   90.00
_cell.angle_beta   90.00
_cell.angle_gamma   90.00
#
_symmetry.space_group_name_H-M   'P 1'
#
loop_
_entity.id
_entity.type
_entity.pdbx_description
1 polymer ?
#
loop_
_entity_poly.entity_id
_entity_poly.type
_entity_poly.pdbx_seq_one_letter_code
_entity_poly.pdbx_strand_id
1 'polypeptide(L)'
;MPVRRAVPAVAAVLWIALSGIAAAHSFTAAVLVVGDNVEQDLAEAVRGFLLAADERDGHPNETSDGHLGGVDVHVLPLPADATGQVEKLTGSPDEPPDVVIVLGPQPAADKAARKSSPASAVLVQPLLAEGWSDDDRMEGFIARYRLAYGKEPGLLAASAYHAARRLDVAIRPLDRAGPRDALQEAWQASEFGLPG
;
A
#
# COMPACT_ATOMS: atom_id res chain seq x y z
N MET A 1 34.78 -69.10 -0.46
CA MET A 1 34.06 -68.40 -1.54
C MET A 1 32.66 -69.01 -1.65
N PRO A 2 31.59 -68.27 -2.02
CA PRO A 2 31.58 -66.96 -2.68
C PRO A 2 31.43 -65.77 -1.71
N VAL A 3 31.79 -64.59 -2.22
CA VAL A 3 31.58 -63.29 -1.57
C VAL A 3 30.33 -62.64 -2.17
N ARG A 4 29.44 -62.09 -1.34
CA ARG A 4 28.46 -61.09 -1.79
C ARG A 4 28.81 -59.71 -1.23
N ARG A 5 29.40 -58.88 -2.09
CA ARG A 5 29.19 -57.41 -2.09
C ARG A 5 27.72 -57.16 -2.54
N ALA A 6 27.06 -56.01 -2.45
CA ALA A 6 27.32 -54.63 -2.02
C ALA A 6 25.97 -54.07 -1.46
N VAL A 7 25.71 -52.81 -1.12
CA VAL A 7 26.38 -51.49 -1.17
C VAL A 7 25.97 -50.76 0.15
N PRO A 8 26.76 -49.86 0.77
CA PRO A 8 26.22 -48.99 1.81
C PRO A 8 25.12 -48.08 1.24
N ALA A 9 23.92 -48.10 1.84
CA ALA A 9 22.88 -47.14 1.51
C ALA A 9 23.30 -45.75 2.00
N VAL A 10 23.67 -44.89 1.05
CA VAL A 10 24.11 -43.51 1.31
C VAL A 10 22.99 -42.73 2.00
N ALA A 11 23.33 -42.08 3.12
CA ALA A 11 22.43 -41.14 3.77
C ALA A 11 22.22 -39.92 2.86
N ALA A 12 21.08 -39.86 2.20
CA ALA A 12 20.65 -38.67 1.48
C ALA A 12 20.19 -37.61 2.49
N VAL A 13 21.12 -36.74 2.91
CA VAL A 13 20.76 -35.49 3.59
C VAL A 13 20.01 -34.63 2.57
N LEU A 14 18.69 -34.58 2.70
CA LEU A 14 17.84 -33.77 1.85
C LEU A 14 18.02 -32.30 2.25
N TRP A 15 18.95 -31.63 1.59
CA TRP A 15 19.05 -30.17 1.61
C TRP A 15 17.85 -29.58 0.88
N ILE A 16 16.72 -29.45 1.58
CA ILE A 16 15.62 -28.61 1.12
C ILE A 16 16.15 -27.18 1.10
N ALA A 17 16.17 -26.58 -0.09
CA ALA A 17 16.74 -25.26 -0.30
C ALA A 17 15.98 -24.21 0.53
N LEU A 18 16.68 -23.53 1.43
CA LEU A 18 16.13 -22.46 2.28
C LEU A 18 15.87 -21.14 1.52
N SER A 19 15.80 -21.18 0.18
CA SER A 19 15.60 -20.02 -0.68
C SER A 19 14.13 -19.58 -0.81
N GLY A 20 13.20 -20.19 -0.07
CA GLY A 20 11.77 -19.89 -0.09
C GLY A 20 11.21 -19.16 1.15
N ILE A 21 12.06 -18.74 2.10
CA ILE A 21 11.63 -18.17 3.40
C ILE A 21 12.03 -16.68 3.56
N ALA A 22 12.64 -16.09 2.52
CA ALA A 22 13.05 -14.67 2.50
C ALA A 22 12.15 -13.79 1.61
N ALA A 23 10.96 -14.29 1.24
CA ALA A 23 9.96 -13.55 0.47
C ALA A 23 8.68 -13.38 1.31
N ALA A 24 7.97 -12.26 1.09
CA ALA A 24 6.65 -11.91 1.66
C ALA A 24 6.61 -11.21 3.05
N HIS A 25 7.44 -10.19 3.27
CA HIS A 25 7.14 -9.10 4.24
C HIS A 25 6.86 -7.75 3.57
N SER A 26 6.68 -7.72 2.25
CA SER A 26 6.33 -6.51 1.50
C SER A 26 5.17 -6.72 0.54
N PHE A 27 4.50 -5.64 0.15
CA PHE A 27 3.50 -5.61 -0.94
C PHE A 27 3.55 -4.28 -1.70
N THR A 28 3.00 -4.24 -2.91
CA THR A 28 2.91 -3.01 -3.72
C THR A 28 1.52 -2.39 -3.65
N ALA A 29 1.45 -1.14 -3.20
CA ALA A 29 0.25 -0.31 -3.19
C ALA A 29 0.30 0.75 -4.30
N ALA A 30 -0.51 0.57 -5.34
CA ALA A 30 -0.67 1.61 -6.33
C ALA A 30 -1.66 2.69 -5.86
N VAL A 31 -1.24 3.95 -5.97
CA VAL A 31 -2.08 5.13 -5.72
C VAL A 31 -2.49 5.69 -7.08
N LEU A 32 -3.69 5.35 -7.53
CA LEU A 32 -4.24 5.77 -8.81
C LEU A 32 -5.15 6.99 -8.65
N VAL A 33 -4.69 8.15 -9.11
CA VAL A 33 -5.48 9.39 -9.13
C VAL A 33 -6.10 9.61 -10.50
N VAL A 34 -7.37 10.02 -10.53
CA VAL A 34 -8.10 10.42 -11.73
C VAL A 34 -8.87 11.71 -11.52
N GLY A 35 -8.87 12.59 -12.51
CA GLY A 35 -9.45 13.93 -12.44
C GLY A 35 -8.83 14.85 -13.47
N ASP A 36 -8.89 16.16 -13.22
CA ASP A 36 -8.37 17.18 -14.14
C ASP A 36 -6.93 17.60 -13.81
N ASN A 37 -6.56 17.69 -12.52
CA ASN A 37 -5.25 18.17 -12.05
C ASN A 37 -4.29 17.02 -11.64
N VAL A 38 -4.33 15.90 -12.38
CA VAL A 38 -3.80 14.59 -11.97
C VAL A 38 -2.37 14.62 -11.42
N GLU A 39 -1.44 15.39 -12.01
CA GLU A 39 -0.04 15.43 -11.57
C GLU A 39 0.13 16.04 -10.16
N GLN A 40 -0.54 17.16 -9.89
CA GLN A 40 -0.53 17.78 -8.57
C GLN A 40 -1.30 16.92 -7.55
N ASP A 41 -2.47 16.42 -7.97
CA ASP A 41 -3.35 15.61 -7.15
C ASP A 41 -2.70 14.26 -6.76
N LEU A 42 -1.91 13.66 -7.66
CA LEU A 42 -1.13 12.44 -7.40
C LEU A 42 0.02 12.71 -6.43
N ALA A 43 0.76 13.81 -6.60
CA ALA A 43 1.80 14.21 -5.66
C ALA A 43 1.25 14.45 -4.25
N GLU A 44 0.06 15.05 -4.11
CA GLU A 44 -0.61 15.22 -2.82
C GLU A 44 -1.14 13.90 -2.25
N ALA A 45 -1.77 13.05 -3.08
CA ALA A 45 -2.24 11.74 -2.65
C ALA A 45 -1.09 10.86 -2.14
N VAL A 46 0.04 10.79 -2.85
CA VAL A 46 1.22 10.03 -2.41
C VAL A 46 1.74 10.58 -1.08
N ARG A 47 1.91 11.92 -0.93
CA ARG A 47 2.34 12.54 0.34
C ARG A 47 1.41 12.21 1.51
N GLY A 48 0.10 12.18 1.28
CA GLY A 48 -0.89 11.78 2.29
C GLY A 48 -0.79 10.30 2.66
N PHE A 49 -0.65 9.42 1.67
CA PHE A 49 -0.48 7.98 1.86
C PHE A 49 0.78 7.66 2.66
N LEU A 50 1.92 8.24 2.29
CA LEU A 50 3.22 8.04 2.97
C LEU A 50 3.16 8.46 4.45
N LEU A 51 2.52 9.58 4.78
CA LEU A 51 2.37 10.02 6.18
C LEU A 51 1.58 9.07 7.08
N ALA A 52 0.79 8.16 6.52
CA ALA A 52 0.11 7.09 7.26
C ALA A 52 0.96 5.81 7.35
N ALA A 53 1.83 5.56 6.39
CA ALA A 53 2.74 4.42 6.34
C ALA A 53 4.03 4.63 7.17
N ASP A 54 4.46 5.88 7.35
CA ASP A 54 5.63 6.26 8.16
C ASP A 54 5.35 6.24 9.68
N GLU A 55 4.09 6.19 10.13
CA GLU A 55 3.71 6.46 11.52
C GLU A 55 4.24 5.49 12.59
N ARG A 56 4.83 4.36 12.20
CA ARG A 56 5.02 3.21 13.10
C ARG A 56 6.48 2.89 13.39
N ASP A 57 7.29 2.56 12.39
CA ASP A 57 8.63 1.96 12.62
C ASP A 57 9.73 2.39 11.63
N GLY A 58 9.57 3.53 10.93
CA GLY A 58 10.49 3.98 9.89
C GLY A 58 11.96 4.16 10.35
N HIS A 59 12.92 3.65 9.58
CA HIS A 59 14.35 3.66 9.96
C HIS A 59 15.32 3.97 8.79
N PRO A 60 16.55 4.50 9.04
CA PRO A 60 17.40 5.08 7.99
C PRO A 60 17.89 4.15 6.87
N ASN A 61 17.71 2.84 6.99
CA ASN A 61 18.10 1.83 6.00
C ASN A 61 16.87 1.13 5.38
N GLU A 62 15.69 1.74 5.46
CA GLU A 62 14.47 1.19 4.88
C GLU A 62 14.55 1.15 3.34
N THR A 63 14.02 0.06 2.75
CA THR A 63 13.97 -0.17 1.30
C THR A 63 12.55 -0.17 0.74
N SER A 64 11.57 0.15 1.59
CA SER A 64 10.17 0.40 1.29
C SER A 64 9.86 1.89 1.38
N ASP A 65 8.62 2.26 1.09
CA ASP A 65 8.10 3.62 1.22
C ASP A 65 7.33 3.84 2.55
N GLY A 66 7.41 2.86 3.47
CA GLY A 66 6.75 2.84 4.77
C GLY A 66 6.24 1.44 5.13
N HIS A 67 5.45 1.36 6.20
CA HIS A 67 4.87 0.10 6.70
C HIS A 67 3.36 0.26 6.95
N LEU A 68 2.54 -0.69 6.49
CA LEU A 68 1.10 -0.74 6.75
C LEU A 68 0.71 -2.12 7.27
N GLY A 69 0.00 -2.16 8.40
CA GLY A 69 -0.40 -3.41 9.05
C GLY A 69 0.74 -4.24 9.66
N GLY A 70 1.96 -3.68 9.74
CA GLY A 70 3.18 -4.39 10.13
C GLY A 70 3.94 -5.02 8.95
N VAL A 71 3.60 -4.62 7.72
CA VAL A 71 4.16 -5.15 6.46
C VAL A 71 4.67 -3.97 5.63
N ASP A 72 5.85 -4.13 5.02
CA ASP A 72 6.49 -3.12 4.18
C ASP A 72 5.60 -2.78 2.97
N VAL A 73 5.48 -1.50 2.61
CA VAL A 73 4.74 -1.07 1.42
C VAL A 73 5.64 -0.37 0.42
N HIS A 74 5.58 -0.81 -0.85
CA HIS A 74 6.13 -0.10 -2.00
C HIS A 74 5.00 0.65 -2.69
N VAL A 75 5.16 1.96 -2.91
CA VAL A 75 4.13 2.80 -3.51
C VAL A 75 4.36 2.90 -5.01
N LEU A 76 3.31 2.62 -5.79
CA LEU A 76 3.29 2.79 -7.25
C LEU A 76 2.35 3.95 -7.64
N PRO A 77 2.87 5.18 -7.86
CA PRO A 77 2.03 6.30 -8.27
C PRO A 77 1.49 6.08 -9.68
N LEU A 78 0.18 6.21 -9.86
CA LEU A 78 -0.48 6.09 -11.16
C LEU A 78 -1.42 7.29 -11.43
N PRO A 79 -1.53 7.73 -12.70
CA PRO A 79 -0.87 7.19 -13.88
C PRO A 79 0.61 7.61 -13.98
N ALA A 80 1.43 6.75 -14.60
CA ALA A 80 2.89 6.89 -14.61
C ALA A 80 3.40 8.17 -15.30
N ASP A 81 2.63 8.74 -16.23
CA ASP A 81 2.91 9.99 -16.93
C ASP A 81 2.62 11.26 -16.10
N ALA A 82 1.93 11.12 -14.96
CA ALA A 82 1.60 12.20 -14.03
C ALA A 82 2.51 12.24 -12.79
N THR A 83 3.69 11.62 -12.85
CA THR A 83 4.59 11.44 -11.68
C THR A 83 5.60 12.56 -11.47
N GLY A 84 5.61 13.60 -12.32
CA GLY A 84 6.62 14.67 -12.32
C GLY A 84 6.78 15.48 -11.02
N GLN A 85 5.76 15.49 -10.16
CA GLN A 85 5.76 16.14 -8.84
C GLN A 85 5.79 15.17 -7.65
N VAL A 86 5.86 13.85 -7.91
CA VAL A 86 6.03 12.84 -6.87
C VAL A 86 7.50 12.79 -6.47
N GLU A 87 7.76 12.84 -5.17
CA GLU A 87 9.11 12.87 -4.60
C GLU A 87 9.23 11.83 -3.49
N LYS A 88 10.48 11.47 -3.12
CA LYS A 88 10.82 10.71 -1.91
C LYS A 88 10.26 9.28 -1.85
N LEU A 89 10.10 8.62 -3.00
CA LEU A 89 9.93 7.17 -3.04
C LEU A 89 11.30 6.49 -3.09
N THR A 90 11.44 5.44 -2.30
CA THR A 90 12.63 4.58 -2.15
C THR A 90 12.31 3.11 -2.44
N GLY A 91 11.03 2.73 -2.44
CA GLY A 91 10.55 1.41 -2.76
C GLY A 91 10.82 0.99 -4.20
N SER A 92 10.71 -0.33 -4.43
CA SER A 92 10.83 -0.96 -5.75
C SER A 92 9.52 -1.69 -6.07
N PRO A 93 8.48 -0.96 -6.54
CA PRO A 93 7.15 -1.52 -6.74
C PRO A 93 7.11 -2.57 -7.86
N ASP A 94 6.34 -3.64 -7.62
CA ASP A 94 6.04 -4.68 -8.61
C ASP A 94 4.86 -4.29 -9.52
N GLU A 95 4.90 -4.75 -10.77
CA GLU A 95 3.77 -4.65 -11.71
C GLU A 95 3.30 -6.06 -12.14
N PRO A 96 1.99 -6.38 -12.05
CA PRO A 96 0.91 -5.54 -11.50
C PRO A 96 0.99 -5.42 -9.97
N PRO A 97 0.56 -4.28 -9.40
CA PRO A 97 0.56 -4.08 -7.94
C PRO A 97 -0.43 -5.02 -7.24
N ASP A 98 -0.15 -5.40 -6.00
CA ASP A 98 -1.06 -6.23 -5.19
C ASP A 98 -2.41 -5.52 -4.94
N VAL A 99 -2.35 -4.21 -4.67
CA VAL A 99 -3.53 -3.37 -4.41
C VAL A 99 -3.48 -2.08 -5.22
N VAL A 100 -4.63 -1.65 -5.73
CA VAL A 100 -4.83 -0.36 -6.42
C VAL A 100 -5.86 0.44 -5.63
N ILE A 101 -5.43 1.51 -4.98
CA ILE A 101 -6.30 2.51 -4.37
C ILE A 101 -6.66 3.54 -5.46
N VAL A 102 -7.94 3.69 -5.73
CA VAL A 102 -8.46 4.63 -6.75
C VAL A 102 -9.06 5.85 -6.06
N LEU A 103 -8.55 7.03 -6.40
CA LEU A 103 -8.95 8.33 -5.86
C LEU A 103 -9.38 9.27 -7.00
N GLY A 104 -10.45 10.03 -6.77
CA GLY A 104 -10.95 11.01 -7.72
C GLY A 104 -12.48 11.11 -7.74
N PRO A 105 -13.06 11.92 -8.65
CA PRO A 105 -14.51 12.02 -8.82
C PRO A 105 -15.13 10.65 -9.12
N GLN A 106 -16.17 10.26 -8.39
CA GLN A 106 -16.64 8.87 -8.35
C GLN A 106 -16.95 8.24 -9.73
N PRO A 107 -17.58 8.93 -10.72
CA PRO A 107 -17.77 8.35 -12.06
C PRO A 107 -16.46 8.05 -12.80
N ALA A 108 -15.39 8.81 -12.54
CA ALA A 108 -14.06 8.58 -13.10
C ALA A 108 -13.35 7.46 -12.34
N ALA A 109 -13.44 7.45 -11.00
CA ALA A 109 -12.85 6.41 -10.15
C ALA A 109 -13.44 5.03 -10.46
N ASP A 110 -14.77 4.90 -10.55
CA ASP A 110 -15.46 3.66 -10.94
C ASP A 110 -15.03 3.16 -12.33
N LYS A 111 -14.81 4.08 -13.27
CA LYS A 111 -14.37 3.78 -14.63
C LYS A 111 -12.91 3.33 -14.66
N ALA A 112 -12.06 3.87 -13.80
CA ALA A 112 -10.67 3.47 -13.64
C ALA A 112 -10.56 2.11 -12.94
N ALA A 113 -11.32 1.88 -11.86
CA ALA A 113 -11.38 0.63 -11.14
C ALA A 113 -11.78 -0.56 -12.03
N ARG A 114 -12.72 -0.37 -12.96
CA ARG A 114 -13.13 -1.39 -13.96
C ARG A 114 -12.07 -1.68 -15.03
N LYS A 115 -11.05 -0.82 -15.17
CA LYS A 115 -9.93 -0.99 -16.10
C LYS A 115 -8.67 -1.56 -15.44
N SER A 116 -8.59 -1.53 -14.11
CA SER A 116 -7.45 -2.04 -13.35
C SER A 116 -7.24 -3.54 -13.58
N SER A 117 -6.01 -4.01 -13.38
CA SER A 117 -5.65 -5.42 -13.59
C SER A 117 -6.54 -6.36 -12.76
N PRO A 118 -7.03 -7.48 -13.31
CA PRO A 118 -7.74 -8.48 -12.53
C PRO A 118 -6.86 -9.16 -11.47
N ALA A 119 -5.54 -9.08 -11.61
CA ALA A 119 -4.58 -9.60 -10.63
C ALA A 119 -4.52 -8.76 -9.33
N SER A 120 -4.90 -7.48 -9.40
CA SER A 120 -4.83 -6.56 -8.26
C SER A 120 -6.15 -6.53 -7.47
N ALA A 121 -6.06 -6.32 -6.15
CA ALA A 121 -7.20 -5.91 -5.33
C ALA A 121 -7.50 -4.43 -5.60
N VAL A 122 -8.70 -4.11 -6.08
CA VAL A 122 -9.06 -2.73 -6.45
C VAL A 122 -9.94 -2.13 -5.35
N LEU A 123 -9.50 -1.02 -4.77
CA LEU A 123 -10.12 -0.33 -3.64
C LEU A 123 -10.46 1.10 -4.06
N VAL A 124 -11.73 1.38 -4.32
CA VAL A 124 -12.19 2.75 -4.57
C VAL A 124 -12.34 3.44 -3.23
N GLN A 125 -11.57 4.51 -2.99
CA GLN A 125 -11.72 5.35 -1.81
C GLN A 125 -12.59 6.57 -2.18
N PRO A 126 -13.75 6.77 -1.54
CA PRO A 126 -14.49 8.02 -1.64
C PRO A 126 -13.62 9.19 -1.19
N LEU A 127 -13.68 10.32 -1.91
CA LEU A 127 -13.08 11.56 -1.42
C LEU A 127 -13.78 11.97 -0.12
N LEU A 128 -13.02 12.54 0.82
CA LEU A 128 -13.59 13.04 2.07
C LEU A 128 -14.63 14.15 1.81
N ALA A 129 -15.58 14.27 2.73
CA ALA A 129 -16.63 15.29 2.64
C ALA A 129 -16.06 16.72 2.75
N GLU A 130 -16.84 17.70 2.30
CA GLU A 130 -16.56 19.11 2.59
C GLU A 130 -16.53 19.32 4.12
N GLY A 131 -15.59 20.15 4.61
CA GLY A 131 -15.36 20.33 6.05
C GLY A 131 -14.50 19.25 6.72
N TRP A 132 -13.89 18.31 5.98
CA TRP A 132 -13.00 17.29 6.57
C TRP A 132 -11.85 17.86 7.41
N SER A 133 -11.43 19.10 7.15
CA SER A 133 -10.38 19.82 7.89
C SER A 133 -10.79 20.21 9.32
N ASP A 134 -12.09 20.22 9.59
CA ASP A 134 -12.69 20.70 10.83
C ASP A 134 -13.04 19.54 11.77
N ASP A 135 -12.78 18.30 11.33
CA ASP A 135 -12.87 17.10 12.16
C ASP A 135 -11.61 17.00 13.04
N ASP A 136 -11.75 17.07 14.37
CA ASP A 136 -10.64 17.00 15.35
C ASP A 136 -9.71 15.81 15.08
N ARG A 137 -10.28 14.72 14.55
CA ARG A 137 -9.62 13.47 14.14
C ARG A 137 -8.58 13.65 13.02
N MET A 138 -8.63 14.77 12.30
CA MET A 138 -7.68 15.13 11.25
C MET A 138 -6.60 16.11 11.74
N GLU A 139 -6.70 16.68 12.95
CA GLU A 139 -5.72 17.64 13.48
C GLU A 139 -4.30 17.05 13.46
N GLY A 140 -4.14 15.81 13.94
CA GLY A 140 -2.86 15.12 13.98
C GLY A 140 -2.25 14.86 12.60
N PHE A 141 -3.07 14.62 11.57
CA PHE A 141 -2.61 14.53 10.18
C PHE A 141 -2.21 15.90 9.64
N ILE A 142 -3.07 16.91 9.81
CA ILE A 142 -2.84 18.27 9.33
C ILE A 142 -1.55 18.85 9.92
N ALA A 143 -1.31 18.70 11.22
CA ALA A 143 -0.10 19.16 11.89
C ALA A 143 1.18 18.52 11.32
N ARG A 144 1.15 17.21 11.07
CA ARG A 144 2.30 16.47 10.49
C ARG A 144 2.52 16.80 9.01
N TYR A 145 1.45 16.99 8.24
CA TYR A 145 1.55 17.41 6.84
C TYR A 145 2.16 18.82 6.71
N ARG A 146 1.73 19.77 7.56
CA ARG A 146 2.35 21.10 7.69
C ARG A 146 3.84 21.00 8.04
N LEU A 147 4.19 20.14 9.00
CA LEU A 147 5.58 19.94 9.42
C LEU A 147 6.47 19.34 8.31
N ALA A 148 5.95 18.36 7.56
CA ALA A 148 6.69 17.63 6.53
C ALA A 148 6.81 18.40 5.20
N TYR A 149 5.82 19.22 4.84
CA TYR A 149 5.69 19.84 3.51
C TYR A 149 5.51 21.37 3.52
N GLY A 150 5.44 22.00 4.69
CA GLY A 150 5.39 23.47 4.82
C GLY A 150 4.09 24.13 4.36
N LYS A 151 3.02 23.35 4.12
CA LYS A 151 1.72 23.83 3.63
C LYS A 151 0.56 22.99 4.19
N GLU A 152 -0.67 23.45 3.99
CA GLU A 152 -1.88 22.65 4.28
C GLU A 152 -1.98 21.41 3.36
N PRO A 153 -2.55 20.29 3.85
CA PRO A 153 -2.98 19.19 2.99
C PRO A 153 -4.22 19.56 2.17
N GLY A 154 -4.22 19.19 0.90
CA GLY A 154 -5.41 19.21 0.06
C GLY A 154 -6.31 17.98 0.29
N LEU A 155 -7.49 17.99 -0.33
CA LEU A 155 -8.48 16.91 -0.25
C LEU A 155 -7.91 15.55 -0.66
N LEU A 156 -7.04 15.50 -1.66
CA LEU A 156 -6.46 14.26 -2.17
C LEU A 156 -5.41 13.68 -1.20
N ALA A 157 -4.59 14.53 -0.57
CA ALA A 157 -3.71 14.10 0.52
C ALA A 157 -4.50 13.52 1.69
N ALA A 158 -5.54 14.21 2.14
CA ALA A 158 -6.38 13.75 3.25
C ALA A 158 -7.13 12.45 2.92
N SER A 159 -7.66 12.32 1.70
CA SER A 159 -8.36 11.11 1.24
C SER A 159 -7.40 9.92 1.08
N ALA A 160 -6.18 10.14 0.62
CA ALA A 160 -5.16 9.10 0.49
C ALA A 160 -4.57 8.67 1.84
N TYR A 161 -4.38 9.62 2.78
CA TYR A 161 -4.05 9.32 4.17
C TYR A 161 -5.13 8.42 4.80
N HIS A 162 -6.40 8.81 4.68
CA HIS A 162 -7.52 8.00 5.16
C HIS A 162 -7.57 6.62 4.48
N ALA A 163 -7.24 6.53 3.18
CA ALA A 163 -7.10 5.27 2.45
C ALA A 163 -6.01 4.38 3.06
N ALA A 164 -4.81 4.91 3.29
CA ALA A 164 -3.71 4.17 3.91
C ALA A 164 -4.06 3.67 5.32
N ARG A 165 -4.76 4.47 6.13
CA ARG A 165 -5.24 4.05 7.46
C ARG A 165 -6.24 2.91 7.41
N ARG A 166 -7.17 2.92 6.43
CA ARG A 166 -8.05 1.77 6.15
C ARG A 166 -7.27 0.54 5.73
N LEU A 167 -6.22 0.72 4.91
CA LEU A 167 -5.38 -0.37 4.42
C LEU A 167 -4.57 -1.03 5.55
N ASP A 168 -3.96 -0.23 6.43
CA ASP A 168 -3.28 -0.71 7.65
C ASP A 168 -4.21 -1.58 8.50
N VAL A 169 -5.44 -1.12 8.78
CA VAL A 169 -6.43 -1.93 9.51
C VAL A 169 -6.80 -3.21 8.77
N ALA A 170 -6.97 -3.16 7.45
CA ALA A 170 -7.38 -4.30 6.63
C ALA A 170 -6.27 -5.36 6.44
N ILE A 171 -4.99 -4.97 6.47
CA ILE A 171 -3.83 -5.87 6.26
C ILE A 171 -3.45 -6.65 7.53
N ARG A 172 -3.57 -6.05 8.73
CA ARG A 172 -3.23 -6.73 10.01
C ARG A 172 -3.78 -8.15 10.18
N PRO A 173 -5.07 -8.45 9.90
CA PRO A 173 -5.59 -9.82 10.05
C PRO A 173 -5.17 -10.78 8.92
N LEU A 174 -4.52 -10.27 7.86
CA LEU A 174 -4.16 -11.02 6.65
C LEU A 174 -2.66 -11.34 6.55
N ASP A 175 -1.83 -10.79 7.46
CA ASP A 175 -0.36 -10.97 7.52
C ASP A 175 0.41 -10.46 6.28
N ARG A 176 -0.31 -9.82 5.34
CA ARG A 176 0.13 -9.19 4.07
C ARG A 176 -1.09 -8.67 3.31
N ALA A 177 -0.90 -8.16 2.09
CA ALA A 177 -1.97 -8.16 1.09
C ALA A 177 -2.38 -9.62 0.80
N GLY A 178 -3.38 -10.10 1.53
CA GLY A 178 -3.90 -11.48 1.43
C GLY A 178 -4.64 -11.74 0.11
N PRO A 179 -5.37 -12.87 0.01
CA PRO A 179 -6.22 -13.12 -1.14
C PRO A 179 -7.13 -11.92 -1.42
N ARG A 180 -7.17 -11.48 -2.69
CA ARG A 180 -7.85 -10.25 -3.14
C ARG A 180 -9.22 -10.04 -2.47
N ASP A 181 -10.07 -11.06 -2.49
CA ASP A 181 -11.45 -10.95 -1.99
C ASP A 181 -11.48 -10.70 -0.48
N ALA A 182 -10.56 -11.31 0.29
CA ALA A 182 -10.44 -11.10 1.73
C ALA A 182 -9.91 -9.69 2.07
N LEU A 183 -8.98 -9.16 1.27
CA LEU A 183 -8.53 -7.76 1.42
C LEU A 183 -9.66 -6.77 1.08
N GLN A 184 -10.47 -7.05 0.05
CA GLN A 184 -11.63 -6.24 -0.28
C GLN A 184 -12.69 -6.29 0.84
N GLU A 185 -12.98 -7.46 1.42
CA GLU A 185 -13.90 -7.60 2.56
C GLU A 185 -13.40 -6.84 3.81
N ALA A 186 -12.13 -7.03 4.19
CA ALA A 186 -11.51 -6.34 5.32
C ALA A 186 -11.48 -4.81 5.12
N TRP A 187 -11.27 -4.34 3.89
CA TRP A 187 -11.35 -2.93 3.55
C TRP A 187 -12.76 -2.34 3.73
N GLN A 188 -13.82 -3.05 3.32
CA GLN A 188 -15.18 -2.58 3.57
C GLN A 188 -15.47 -2.53 5.08
N ALA A 189 -15.02 -3.52 5.85
CA ALA A 189 -15.16 -3.52 7.31
C ALA A 189 -14.40 -2.37 8.01
N SER A 190 -13.25 -1.93 7.46
CA SER A 190 -12.42 -0.86 8.03
C SER A 190 -13.12 0.51 8.12
N GLU A 191 -14.20 0.73 7.36
CA GLU A 191 -14.93 2.00 7.30
C GLU A 191 -15.50 2.44 8.66
N PHE A 192 -15.84 1.47 9.51
CA PHE A 192 -16.38 1.68 10.85
C PHE A 192 -15.29 1.76 11.94
N GLY A 193 -14.02 1.52 11.58
CA GLY A 193 -12.96 1.17 12.53
C GLY A 193 -11.83 2.20 12.69
N LEU A 194 -11.87 3.32 11.96
CA LEU A 194 -10.82 4.34 12.09
C LEU A 194 -11.05 5.21 13.35
N PRO A 195 -10.17 5.16 14.35
CA PRO A 195 -10.10 6.22 15.35
C PRO A 195 -9.63 7.51 14.67
N GLY A 196 -9.94 8.64 15.31
CA GLY A 196 -9.18 9.87 15.08
C GLY A 196 -7.84 9.90 15.78
#